data_AF-A0A7U9RTF2-F1
#
_entry.id   AF-A0A7U9RTF2-F1
#
_cell.length_a   1.000
_cell.length_b   1.000
_cell.length_c   1.000
_cell.angle_alpha   90.00
_cell.angle_beta   90.00
_cell.angle_gamma   90.00
#
_symmetry.space_group_name_H-M   'P 1'
#
loop_
_entity.id
_entity.type
_entity.pdbx_description
1 polymer ?
#
loop_
_entity_poly.entity_id
_entity_poly.type
_entity_poly.pdbx_seq_one_letter_code
_entity_poly.pdbx_strand_id
1 'polypeptide(L)'
;MRKDTKDRKKIKNVIKYSMIALLSIYLIICFSMRLSVRETTIAIEDCMLYYIVNIDGMKGLGHSVVLLVDEDGSGTIISFNGMQRTLIECLLGKSGVGKMSIATMTKAETVLFLETGNLNLDKDQLADNYDIALYRPITVEEYDTVLEQTAPYLAAEEQFAVLYENWALEIDARKKEGYQQDLECLGQDTSLPLYQIYTNNCDHVARILIGSVDLEMEAYSQRTEHITPNGNLKAFGRKAPNWGVMMLGTQSIQEKLLNFLMIF
;
A
#
# COMPACT_ATOMS: atom_id res chain seq x y z
N MET A 1 53.07 -5.65 -21.07
CA MET A 1 52.07 -6.74 -21.08
C MET A 1 51.85 -7.47 -19.74
N ARG A 2 52.84 -7.65 -18.85
CA ARG A 2 52.65 -8.39 -17.57
C ARG A 2 52.07 -7.57 -16.40
N LYS A 3 52.11 -6.24 -16.50
CA LYS A 3 51.59 -5.29 -15.48
C LYS A 3 50.06 -5.13 -15.61
N ASP A 4 49.56 -4.96 -16.84
CA ASP A 4 48.12 -4.82 -17.14
C ASP A 4 47.27 -6.00 -16.67
N THR A 5 47.82 -7.22 -16.70
CA THR A 5 47.10 -8.44 -16.27
C THR A 5 46.97 -8.56 -14.75
N LYS A 6 47.95 -8.05 -14.00
CA LYS A 6 47.94 -8.07 -12.52
C LYS A 6 47.01 -7.00 -11.95
N ASP A 7 46.98 -5.82 -12.57
CA ASP A 7 46.10 -4.72 -12.19
C ASP A 7 44.63 -5.06 -12.52
N ARG A 8 44.35 -5.68 -13.68
CA ARG A 8 43.01 -6.20 -14.01
C ARG A 8 42.53 -7.28 -13.02
N LYS A 9 43.41 -8.18 -12.56
CA LYS A 9 43.06 -9.20 -11.56
C LYS A 9 42.77 -8.59 -10.18
N LYS A 10 43.53 -7.57 -9.79
CA LYS A 10 43.30 -6.81 -8.54
C LYS A 10 41.96 -6.08 -8.58
N ILE A 11 41.64 -5.41 -9.68
CA ILE A 11 40.34 -4.73 -9.88
C ILE A 11 39.18 -5.73 -9.82
N LYS A 12 39.28 -6.87 -10.51
CA LYS A 12 38.24 -7.92 -10.46
C LYS A 12 38.01 -8.46 -9.05
N ASN A 13 39.08 -8.64 -8.29
CA ASN A 13 38.97 -9.09 -6.89
C ASN A 13 38.33 -8.02 -6.01
N VAL A 14 38.70 -6.74 -6.16
CA VAL A 14 38.08 -5.62 -5.43
C VAL A 14 36.58 -5.56 -5.71
N ILE A 15 36.16 -5.60 -6.98
CA ILE A 15 34.74 -5.59 -7.36
C ILE A 15 34.01 -6.78 -6.73
N LYS A 16 34.58 -7.98 -6.81
CA LYS A 16 33.99 -9.20 -6.23
C LYS A 16 33.78 -9.08 -4.71
N TYR A 17 34.80 -8.62 -3.97
CA TYR A 17 34.69 -8.48 -2.53
C TYR A 17 33.73 -7.35 -2.13
N SER A 18 33.71 -6.24 -2.88
CA SER A 18 32.72 -5.17 -2.67
C SER A 18 31.29 -5.66 -2.89
N MET A 19 31.03 -6.45 -3.93
CA MET A 19 29.70 -7.05 -4.16
C MET A 19 29.29 -8.01 -3.03
N ILE A 20 30.22 -8.85 -2.55
CA ILE A 20 29.94 -9.75 -1.42
C ILE A 20 29.64 -8.95 -0.14
N ALA A 21 30.40 -7.88 0.12
CA ALA A 21 30.17 -7.01 1.27
C ALA A 21 28.79 -6.33 1.18
N LEU A 22 28.42 -5.77 0.03
CA LEU A 22 27.12 -5.15 -0.19
C LEU A 22 25.97 -6.15 -0.02
N LEU A 23 26.09 -7.36 -0.58
CA LEU A 23 25.10 -8.43 -0.39
C LEU A 23 24.96 -8.82 1.07
N SER A 24 26.09 -8.93 1.80
CA SER A 24 26.07 -9.27 3.22
C SER A 24 25.39 -8.19 4.05
N ILE A 25 25.69 -6.91 3.79
CA ILE A 25 25.04 -5.77 4.44
C ILE A 25 23.53 -5.79 4.15
N TYR A 26 23.14 -5.99 2.89
CA TYR A 26 21.73 -6.06 2.51
C TYR A 26 20.98 -7.20 3.23
N LEU A 27 21.56 -8.41 3.29
CA LEU A 27 20.95 -9.53 4.01
C LEU A 27 20.86 -9.28 5.53
N ILE A 28 21.83 -8.58 6.12
CA ILE A 28 21.78 -8.16 7.52
C ILE A 28 20.63 -7.19 7.74
N ILE A 29 20.41 -6.24 6.83
CA ILE A 29 19.27 -5.30 6.90
C ILE A 29 17.95 -6.06 6.72
N CYS A 30 17.86 -6.99 5.77
CA CYS A 30 16.67 -7.85 5.61
C CYS A 30 16.34 -8.59 6.91
N PHE A 31 17.36 -9.12 7.58
CA PHE A 31 17.18 -9.81 8.86
C PHE A 31 16.75 -8.85 9.98
N SER A 32 17.31 -7.63 10.05
CA SER A 32 16.96 -6.65 11.09
C SER A 32 15.55 -6.07 10.94
N MET A 33 15.00 -6.10 9.72
CA MET A 33 13.67 -5.63 9.36
C MET A 33 12.59 -6.69 9.50
N ARG A 34 12.94 -7.92 9.88
CA ARG A 34 11.99 -9.01 10.05
C ARG A 34 10.99 -8.68 11.17
N LEU A 35 9.71 -8.80 10.83
CA LEU A 35 8.64 -8.73 11.82
C LEU A 35 8.44 -10.09 12.49
N SER A 36 8.13 -10.03 13.78
CA SER A 36 7.71 -11.19 14.58
C SER A 36 6.29 -10.94 15.04
N VAL A 37 5.46 -11.98 14.97
CA VAL A 37 4.09 -11.96 15.50
C VAL A 37 4.13 -11.54 16.95
N ARG A 38 3.26 -10.59 17.31
CA ARG A 38 3.13 -10.07 18.67
C ARG A 38 1.75 -9.47 18.86
N GLU A 39 1.30 -9.49 20.11
CA GLU A 39 0.11 -8.78 20.52
C GLU A 39 0.37 -7.27 20.61
N THR A 40 -0.69 -6.48 20.47
CA THR A 40 -0.66 -5.05 20.80
C THR A 40 -0.52 -4.86 22.32
N THR A 41 0.17 -3.79 22.72
CA THR A 41 0.24 -3.37 24.14
C THR A 41 -0.70 -2.21 24.45
N ILE A 42 -1.46 -1.76 23.47
CA ILE A 42 -2.45 -0.69 23.59
C ILE A 42 -3.67 -1.26 24.33
N ALA A 43 -4.33 -0.42 25.13
CA ALA A 43 -5.53 -0.81 25.84
C ALA A 43 -6.61 -1.31 24.87
N ILE A 44 -7.37 -2.31 25.30
CA ILE A 44 -8.50 -2.83 24.52
C ILE A 44 -9.54 -1.72 24.39
N GLU A 45 -10.02 -1.52 23.17
CA GLU A 45 -11.11 -0.62 22.79
C GLU A 45 -12.16 -1.43 22.01
N ASP A 46 -13.31 -0.81 21.76
CA ASP A 46 -14.45 -1.48 21.11
C ASP A 46 -14.20 -1.72 19.61
N CYS A 47 -13.36 -0.91 18.96
CA CYS A 47 -13.03 -1.04 17.54
C CYS A 47 -11.55 -1.45 17.34
N MET A 48 -11.25 -1.96 16.13
CA MET A 48 -9.88 -2.32 15.73
C MET A 48 -9.53 -1.73 14.36
N LEU A 49 -8.27 -1.34 14.21
CA LEU A 49 -7.69 -0.86 12.97
C LEU A 49 -6.55 -1.78 12.54
N TYR A 50 -6.57 -2.18 11.27
CA TYR A 50 -5.56 -3.02 10.66
C TYR A 50 -4.97 -2.33 9.43
N TYR A 51 -3.64 -2.25 9.38
CA TYR A 51 -2.85 -1.93 8.21
C TYR A 51 -2.36 -3.24 7.59
N ILE A 52 -2.94 -3.63 6.47
CA ILE A 52 -2.77 -4.97 5.88
C ILE A 52 -2.06 -4.86 4.54
N VAL A 53 -1.15 -5.79 4.27
CA VAL A 53 -0.42 -5.87 3.00
C VAL A 53 -0.57 -7.24 2.36
N ASN A 54 -0.90 -7.25 1.06
CA ASN A 54 -0.63 -8.35 0.15
C ASN A 54 0.82 -8.16 -0.34
N ILE A 55 1.68 -9.15 -0.10
CA ILE A 55 3.12 -9.06 -0.33
C ILE A 55 3.48 -9.23 -1.81
N ASP A 56 2.78 -10.09 -2.53
CA ASP A 56 3.03 -10.35 -3.96
C ASP A 56 2.11 -9.52 -4.88
N GLY A 57 1.20 -8.74 -4.29
CA GLY A 57 0.40 -7.71 -4.93
C GLY A 57 1.22 -6.77 -5.82
N MET A 58 0.57 -6.22 -6.84
CA MET A 58 1.21 -5.35 -7.84
C MET A 58 2.51 -5.93 -8.44
N LYS A 59 2.54 -7.25 -8.69
CA LYS A 59 3.71 -7.98 -9.22
C LYS A 59 4.94 -7.93 -8.29
N GLY A 60 4.72 -7.96 -6.97
CA GLY A 60 5.77 -8.04 -5.96
C GLY A 60 6.20 -6.71 -5.33
N LEU A 61 5.58 -5.58 -5.71
CA LEU A 61 5.72 -4.31 -4.96
C LEU A 61 4.89 -4.32 -3.67
N GLY A 62 3.88 -5.18 -3.64
CA GLY A 62 2.87 -5.29 -2.60
C GLY A 62 1.66 -4.39 -2.88
N HIS A 63 0.60 -4.60 -2.11
CA HIS A 63 -0.61 -3.78 -2.12
C HIS A 63 -1.12 -3.60 -0.69
N SER A 64 -1.37 -2.37 -0.29
CA SER A 64 -1.80 -2.02 1.08
C SER A 64 -3.29 -1.70 1.12
N VAL A 65 -3.95 -2.14 2.18
CA VAL A 65 -5.33 -1.79 2.52
C VAL A 65 -5.46 -1.45 4.01
N VAL A 66 -6.52 -0.71 4.33
CA VAL A 66 -6.94 -0.48 5.72
C VAL A 66 -8.20 -1.29 5.96
N LEU A 67 -8.23 -2.04 7.06
CA LEU A 67 -9.45 -2.67 7.57
C LEU A 67 -9.78 -2.03 8.92
N LEU A 68 -11.00 -1.53 9.03
CA LEU A 68 -11.59 -1.09 10.29
C LEU A 68 -12.60 -2.15 10.73
N VAL A 69 -12.56 -2.55 11.99
CA VAL A 69 -13.53 -3.48 12.58
C VAL A 69 -14.28 -2.74 13.67
N ASP A 70 -15.60 -2.75 13.57
CA ASP A 70 -16.49 -2.09 14.52
C ASP A 70 -16.73 -2.91 15.80
N GLU A 71 -17.51 -2.36 16.72
CA GLU A 71 -17.89 -2.93 18.02
C GLU A 71 -18.55 -4.32 17.90
N ASP A 72 -19.30 -4.53 16.81
CA ASP A 72 -19.99 -5.79 16.52
C ASP A 72 -19.05 -6.83 15.88
N GLY A 73 -17.87 -6.40 15.44
CA GLY A 73 -16.86 -7.20 14.75
C GLY A 73 -17.02 -7.22 13.23
N SER A 74 -17.89 -6.38 12.66
CA SER A 74 -18.03 -6.23 11.21
C SER A 74 -16.92 -5.35 10.65
N GLY A 75 -16.46 -5.68 9.45
CA GLY A 75 -15.27 -5.08 8.86
C GLY A 75 -15.62 -4.10 7.75
N THR A 76 -14.96 -2.95 7.70
CA THR A 76 -14.96 -2.04 6.55
C THR A 76 -13.55 -1.99 5.97
N ILE A 77 -13.39 -2.45 4.73
CA ILE A 77 -12.11 -2.44 4.03
C ILE A 77 -12.02 -1.23 3.08
N ILE A 78 -10.85 -0.61 3.05
CA ILE A 78 -10.55 0.60 2.29
C ILE A 78 -9.28 0.36 1.47
N SER A 79 -9.37 0.56 0.16
CA SER A 79 -8.26 0.40 -0.78
C SER A 79 -8.23 1.55 -1.78
N PHE A 80 -7.03 2.07 -2.06
CA PHE A 80 -6.85 3.15 -3.03
C PHE A 80 -5.96 2.72 -4.20
N ASN A 81 -6.39 2.93 -5.44
CA ASN A 81 -5.67 2.48 -6.64
C ASN A 81 -5.74 3.47 -7.81
N GLY A 82 -4.90 3.31 -8.83
CA GLY A 82 -4.94 4.16 -10.02
C GLY A 82 -6.08 3.75 -10.96
N MET A 83 -6.88 4.72 -11.44
CA MET A 83 -8.01 4.48 -12.36
C MET A 83 -7.70 4.88 -13.81
N GLN A 84 -7.05 6.04 -13.98
CA GLN A 84 -6.93 6.69 -15.29
C GLN A 84 -5.81 6.14 -16.19
N ARG A 85 -4.76 5.58 -15.58
CA ARG A 85 -3.51 5.23 -16.28
C ARG A 85 -3.29 3.74 -16.30
N THR A 86 -2.66 3.25 -17.36
CA THR A 86 -2.16 1.88 -17.40
C THR A 86 -0.99 1.69 -16.43
N LEU A 87 -0.73 0.45 -16.00
CA LEU A 87 0.42 0.15 -15.12
C LEU A 87 1.75 0.64 -15.71
N ILE A 88 1.95 0.51 -17.03
CA ILE A 88 3.17 0.98 -17.70
C ILE A 88 3.33 2.49 -17.56
N GLU A 89 2.24 3.25 -17.74
CA GLU A 89 2.25 4.70 -17.59
C GLU A 89 2.50 5.13 -16.14
N CYS A 90 1.90 4.44 -15.18
CA CYS A 90 2.18 4.65 -13.76
C CYS A 90 3.66 4.41 -13.45
N LEU A 91 4.25 3.32 -13.97
CA LEU A 91 5.68 3.02 -13.79
C LEU A 91 6.60 4.06 -14.44
N LEU A 92 6.14 4.73 -15.50
CA LEU A 92 6.82 5.90 -16.09
C LEU A 92 6.62 7.20 -15.29
N GLY A 93 5.92 7.13 -14.15
CA GLY A 93 5.73 8.23 -13.21
C GLY A 93 4.54 9.13 -13.55
N LYS A 94 3.68 8.77 -14.51
CA LYS A 94 2.48 9.54 -14.80
C LYS A 94 1.49 9.48 -13.63
N SER A 95 0.95 10.63 -13.27
CA SER A 95 -0.19 10.73 -12.36
C SER A 95 -1.51 10.50 -13.09
N GLY A 96 -2.55 10.20 -12.32
CA GLY A 96 -3.93 10.21 -12.79
C GLY A 96 -4.89 10.16 -11.61
N VAL A 97 -6.19 10.27 -11.87
CA VAL A 97 -7.19 10.12 -10.81
C VAL A 97 -7.15 8.69 -10.25
N GLY A 98 -7.23 8.59 -8.92
CA GLY A 98 -7.32 7.33 -8.22
C GLY A 98 -8.76 6.91 -7.92
N LYS A 99 -8.93 5.64 -7.56
CA LYS A 99 -10.17 4.99 -7.17
C LYS A 99 -10.10 4.64 -5.68
N MET A 100 -11.10 5.04 -4.91
CA MET A 100 -11.25 4.66 -3.51
C MET A 100 -12.32 3.57 -3.40
N SER A 101 -11.87 2.32 -3.24
CA SER A 101 -12.76 1.17 -3.05
C SER A 101 -13.02 0.96 -1.55
N ILE A 102 -14.28 1.12 -1.14
CA ILE A 102 -14.76 0.82 0.21
C ILE A 102 -15.80 -0.30 0.14
N ALA A 103 -15.67 -1.32 0.99
CA ALA A 103 -16.66 -2.39 1.09
C ALA A 103 -16.75 -2.93 2.53
N THR A 104 -17.89 -3.50 2.87
CA THR A 104 -18.18 -4.02 4.21
C THR A 104 -18.25 -5.54 4.20
N MET A 105 -17.84 -6.15 5.31
CA MET A 105 -17.89 -7.57 5.63
C MET A 105 -18.71 -7.74 6.91
N THR A 106 -19.53 -8.78 6.96
CA THR A 106 -20.12 -9.24 8.21
C THR A 106 -19.04 -9.72 9.17
N LYS A 107 -19.36 -9.79 10.47
CA LYS A 107 -18.47 -10.37 11.48
C LYS A 107 -17.85 -11.72 11.07
N ALA A 108 -18.65 -12.61 10.49
CA ALA A 108 -18.18 -13.93 10.08
C ALA A 108 -17.17 -13.85 8.93
N GLU A 109 -17.43 -12.98 7.96
CA GLU A 109 -16.51 -12.74 6.84
C GLU A 109 -15.22 -12.06 7.31
N THR A 110 -15.31 -11.10 8.23
CA THR A 110 -14.13 -10.43 8.82
C THR A 110 -13.24 -11.42 9.57
N VAL A 111 -13.82 -12.29 10.40
CA VAL A 111 -13.05 -13.35 11.09
C VAL A 111 -12.38 -14.27 10.07
N LEU A 112 -13.12 -14.73 9.05
CA LEU A 112 -12.57 -15.60 8.02
C LEU A 112 -11.44 -14.91 7.23
N PHE A 113 -11.57 -13.63 6.92
CA PHE A 113 -10.53 -12.86 6.25
C PHE A 113 -9.28 -12.74 7.12
N LEU A 114 -9.41 -12.39 8.40
CA LEU A 114 -8.28 -12.28 9.31
C LEU A 114 -7.58 -13.63 9.57
N GLU A 115 -8.32 -14.73 9.52
CA GLU A 115 -7.75 -16.08 9.66
C GLU A 115 -7.04 -16.56 8.38
N THR A 116 -7.62 -16.30 7.21
CA THR A 116 -7.18 -16.92 5.95
C THR A 116 -6.41 -16.00 5.02
N GLY A 117 -6.49 -14.69 5.22
CA GLY A 117 -5.99 -13.68 4.30
C GLY A 117 -6.83 -13.52 3.02
N ASN A 118 -7.83 -14.36 2.77
CA ASN A 118 -8.62 -14.30 1.54
C ASN A 118 -9.74 -13.28 1.66
N LEU A 119 -9.61 -12.19 0.92
CA LEU A 119 -10.68 -11.21 0.73
C LEU A 119 -11.48 -11.61 -0.52
N ASN A 120 -12.80 -11.70 -0.40
CA ASN A 120 -13.69 -12.11 -1.49
C ASN A 120 -14.88 -11.15 -1.60
N LEU A 121 -14.62 -9.91 -2.02
CA LEU A 121 -15.67 -8.90 -2.22
C LEU A 121 -15.81 -8.59 -3.71
N ASP A 122 -17.04 -8.34 -4.16
CA ASP A 122 -17.40 -8.15 -5.58
C ASP A 122 -16.80 -6.89 -6.23
N LYS A 123 -15.99 -6.10 -5.50
CA LYS A 123 -15.34 -4.90 -6.02
C LYS A 123 -13.94 -5.24 -6.51
N ASP A 124 -13.61 -4.67 -7.68
CA ASP A 124 -12.29 -4.75 -8.29
C ASP A 124 -11.18 -4.46 -7.26
N GLN A 125 -10.22 -5.39 -7.14
CA GLN A 125 -9.09 -5.38 -6.20
C GLN A 125 -9.41 -5.59 -4.70
N LEU A 126 -10.67 -5.83 -4.36
CA LEU A 126 -11.08 -6.36 -3.04
C LEU A 126 -11.37 -7.87 -3.11
N ALA A 127 -10.76 -8.55 -4.07
CA ALA A 127 -10.77 -10.00 -4.22
C ALA A 127 -9.31 -10.48 -4.41
N ASP A 128 -8.61 -10.71 -3.30
CA ASP A 128 -7.18 -11.04 -3.29
C ASP A 128 -6.76 -11.76 -1.99
N ASN A 129 -5.53 -12.26 -1.94
CA ASN A 129 -4.94 -12.84 -0.74
C ASN A 129 -3.97 -11.86 -0.07
N TYR A 130 -4.17 -11.62 1.22
CA TYR A 130 -3.35 -10.74 2.05
C TYR A 130 -2.57 -11.56 3.07
N ASP A 131 -1.42 -11.06 3.48
CA ASP A 131 -0.39 -11.86 4.13
C ASP A 131 -0.13 -11.49 5.59
N ILE A 132 -0.17 -10.20 5.88
CA ILE A 132 0.36 -9.64 7.11
C ILE A 132 -0.38 -8.38 7.46
N ALA A 133 -0.65 -8.20 8.75
CA ALA A 133 -1.26 -7.01 9.27
C ALA A 133 -0.49 -6.47 10.48
N LEU A 134 -0.36 -5.15 10.52
CA LEU A 134 -0.15 -4.42 11.77
C LEU A 134 -1.51 -3.98 12.28
N TYR A 135 -1.75 -4.10 13.58
CA TYR A 135 -3.06 -3.75 14.13
C TYR A 135 -2.96 -3.04 15.48
N ARG A 136 -3.98 -2.23 15.77
CA ARG A 136 -4.19 -1.60 17.07
C ARG A 136 -5.68 -1.44 17.39
N PRO A 137 -6.06 -1.43 18.67
CA PRO A 137 -7.36 -0.96 19.10
C PRO A 137 -7.51 0.54 18.82
N ILE A 138 -8.73 0.94 18.50
CA ILE A 138 -9.16 2.32 18.28
C ILE A 138 -10.54 2.54 18.90
N THR A 139 -10.82 3.78 19.26
CA THR A 139 -12.14 4.23 19.70
C THR A 139 -13.13 4.32 18.52
N VAL A 140 -14.42 4.46 18.83
CA VAL A 140 -15.47 4.69 17.83
C VAL A 140 -15.25 6.02 17.11
N GLU A 141 -14.85 7.07 17.84
CA GLU A 141 -14.56 8.38 17.25
C GLU A 141 -13.37 8.34 16.28
N GLU A 142 -12.34 7.56 16.61
CA GLU A 142 -11.21 7.31 15.70
C GLU A 142 -11.65 6.51 14.46
N TYR A 143 -12.53 5.50 14.63
CA TYR A 143 -13.10 4.74 13.51
C TYR A 143 -13.79 5.67 12.51
N ASP A 144 -14.68 6.53 13.00
CA ASP A 144 -15.42 7.49 12.18
C ASP A 144 -14.47 8.50 11.51
N THR A 145 -13.47 9.00 12.26
CA THR A 145 -12.46 9.91 11.73
C THR A 145 -11.74 9.32 10.51
N VAL A 146 -11.32 8.04 10.58
CA VAL A 146 -10.64 7.37 9.45
C VAL A 146 -11.56 7.26 8.24
N LEU A 147 -12.83 6.94 8.43
CA LEU A 147 -13.80 6.88 7.33
C LEU A 147 -14.04 8.25 6.70
N GLU A 148 -14.19 9.31 7.50
CA GLU A 148 -14.37 10.67 7.00
C GLU A 148 -13.20 11.13 6.12
N GLN A 149 -11.97 10.71 6.42
CA GLN A 149 -10.79 11.03 5.60
C GLN A 149 -10.83 10.41 4.20
N THR A 150 -11.75 9.49 3.89
CA THR A 150 -11.92 8.94 2.54
C THR A 150 -12.68 9.89 1.60
N ALA A 151 -13.42 10.87 2.14
CA ALA A 151 -14.33 11.72 1.36
C ALA A 151 -13.65 12.49 0.20
N PRO A 152 -12.46 13.08 0.34
CA PRO A 152 -11.79 13.76 -0.78
C PRO A 152 -11.47 12.82 -1.96
N TYR A 153 -11.15 11.56 -1.67
CA TYR A 153 -10.84 10.56 -2.68
C TYR A 153 -12.09 10.11 -3.44
N LEU A 154 -13.19 9.90 -2.73
CA LEU A 154 -14.49 9.57 -3.32
C LEU A 154 -15.01 10.71 -4.22
N ALA A 155 -14.86 11.97 -3.77
CA ALA A 155 -15.28 13.13 -4.55
C ALA A 155 -14.45 13.28 -5.85
N ALA A 156 -13.15 13.00 -5.81
CA ALA A 156 -12.29 13.03 -7.00
C ALA A 156 -12.65 11.90 -7.98
N GLU A 157 -12.94 10.71 -7.46
CA GLU A 157 -13.43 9.57 -8.26
C GLU A 157 -14.76 9.89 -8.95
N GLU A 158 -15.72 10.48 -8.24
CA GLU A 158 -17.02 10.86 -8.82
C GLU A 158 -16.87 11.87 -9.96
N GLN A 159 -16.03 12.89 -9.78
CA GLN A 159 -15.73 13.87 -10.83
C GLN A 159 -15.17 13.20 -12.09
N PHE A 160 -14.24 12.26 -11.92
CA PHE A 160 -13.68 11.49 -13.03
C PHE A 160 -14.74 10.61 -13.69
N ALA A 161 -15.56 9.90 -12.91
CA ALA A 161 -16.56 8.97 -13.42
C ALA A 161 -17.60 9.68 -14.31
N VAL A 162 -18.11 10.82 -13.86
CA VAL A 162 -19.05 11.65 -14.64
C VAL A 162 -18.45 12.09 -15.97
N LEU A 163 -17.20 12.58 -15.94
CA LEU A 163 -16.52 13.05 -17.15
C LEU A 163 -16.20 11.89 -18.11
N TYR A 164 -15.79 10.75 -17.56
CA TYR A 164 -15.50 9.55 -18.33
C TYR A 164 -16.76 8.99 -19.00
N GLU A 165 -17.90 8.95 -18.32
CA GLU A 165 -19.17 8.53 -18.90
C GLU A 165 -19.57 9.43 -20.08
N ASN A 166 -19.46 10.75 -19.93
CA ASN A 166 -19.70 11.69 -21.02
C ASN A 166 -18.78 11.43 -22.22
N TRP A 167 -17.48 11.23 -21.98
CA TRP A 167 -16.53 10.88 -23.04
C TRP A 167 -16.85 9.56 -23.74
N ALA A 168 -17.22 8.53 -22.96
CA ALA A 168 -17.49 7.19 -23.46
C ALA A 168 -18.73 7.18 -24.38
N LEU A 169 -19.78 7.90 -23.98
CA LEU A 169 -21.05 7.97 -24.70
C LEU A 169 -21.06 8.99 -25.85
N GLU A 170 -20.15 9.97 -25.87
CA GLU A 170 -20.10 10.99 -26.91
C GLU A 170 -19.67 10.44 -28.28
N ILE A 171 -20.42 10.83 -29.32
CA ILE A 171 -20.26 10.42 -30.72
C ILE A 171 -19.61 11.55 -31.53
N ASP A 172 -19.86 12.81 -31.18
CA ASP A 172 -19.22 13.96 -31.84
C ASP A 172 -17.72 13.99 -31.54
N ALA A 173 -16.91 13.91 -32.59
CA ALA A 173 -15.46 13.81 -32.46
C ALA A 173 -14.82 15.02 -31.76
N ARG A 174 -15.34 16.23 -31.98
CA ARG A 174 -14.76 17.44 -31.36
C ARG A 174 -15.10 17.53 -29.88
N LYS A 175 -16.35 17.20 -29.52
CA LYS A 175 -16.74 17.14 -28.10
C LYS A 175 -16.01 16.02 -27.37
N LYS A 176 -15.85 14.86 -28.01
CA LYS A 176 -15.10 13.73 -27.46
C LYS A 176 -13.63 14.09 -27.22
N GLU A 177 -13.00 14.82 -28.14
CA GLU A 177 -11.65 15.36 -27.95
C GLU A 177 -11.60 16.36 -26.78
N GLY A 178 -12.60 17.23 -26.63
CA GLY A 178 -12.75 18.13 -25.49
C GLY A 178 -12.80 17.37 -24.16
N TYR A 179 -13.67 16.38 -24.03
CA TYR A 179 -13.75 15.55 -22.81
C TYR A 179 -12.45 14.79 -22.53
N GLN A 180 -11.74 14.36 -23.58
CA GLN A 180 -10.43 13.71 -23.41
C GLN A 180 -9.39 14.69 -22.82
N GLN A 181 -9.37 15.94 -23.29
CA GLN A 181 -8.50 16.98 -22.73
C GLN A 181 -8.87 17.28 -21.27
N ASP A 182 -10.17 17.38 -20.96
CA ASP A 182 -10.64 17.59 -19.59
C ASP A 182 -10.22 16.43 -18.66
N LEU A 183 -10.31 15.17 -19.11
CA LEU A 183 -9.85 14.00 -18.35
C LEU A 183 -8.34 14.08 -18.08
N GLU A 184 -7.55 14.47 -19.08
CA GLU A 184 -6.11 14.68 -18.93
C GLU A 184 -5.78 15.81 -17.95
N CYS A 185 -6.53 16.92 -17.98
CA CYS A 185 -6.41 18.02 -17.03
C CYS A 185 -6.73 17.57 -15.60
N LEU A 186 -7.80 16.79 -15.41
CA LEU A 186 -8.17 16.26 -14.10
C LEU A 186 -7.05 15.39 -13.49
N GLY A 187 -6.38 14.59 -14.32
CA GLY A 187 -5.23 13.77 -13.93
C GLY A 187 -3.94 14.55 -13.59
N GLN A 188 -3.97 15.88 -13.70
CA GLN A 188 -2.87 16.80 -13.41
C GLN A 188 -3.26 17.88 -12.39
N ASP A 189 -4.51 17.89 -11.92
CA ASP A 189 -4.98 18.84 -10.92
C ASP A 189 -4.42 18.49 -9.54
N THR A 190 -3.46 19.28 -9.07
CA THR A 190 -2.79 19.07 -7.77
C THR A 190 -3.68 19.36 -6.57
N SER A 191 -4.90 19.89 -6.78
CA SER A 191 -5.88 20.02 -5.70
C SER A 191 -6.60 18.71 -5.40
N LEU A 192 -6.51 17.72 -6.30
CA LEU A 192 -7.10 16.40 -6.14
C LEU A 192 -6.09 15.39 -5.57
N PRO A 193 -6.55 14.34 -4.88
CA PRO A 193 -5.71 13.25 -4.43
C PRO A 193 -5.32 12.32 -5.60
N LEU A 194 -4.43 12.79 -6.47
CA LEU A 194 -3.99 12.06 -7.65
C LEU A 194 -3.18 10.81 -7.28
N TYR A 195 -3.50 9.68 -7.92
CA TYR A 195 -2.70 8.47 -7.82
C TYR A 195 -1.37 8.65 -8.55
N GLN A 196 -0.28 8.31 -7.87
CA GLN A 196 1.06 8.24 -8.43
C GLN A 196 1.82 7.10 -7.74
N ILE A 197 2.31 6.13 -8.51
CA ILE A 197 2.80 4.84 -7.97
C ILE A 197 3.97 4.97 -6.96
N TYR A 198 4.81 5.98 -7.12
CA TYR A 198 5.96 6.24 -6.28
C TYR A 198 5.63 7.17 -5.13
N THR A 199 4.72 8.14 -5.29
CA THR A 199 4.55 9.25 -4.34
C THR A 199 3.20 9.29 -3.62
N ASN A 200 2.13 8.79 -4.25
CA ASN A 200 0.79 8.75 -3.69
C ASN A 200 0.03 7.50 -4.19
N ASN A 201 0.39 6.35 -3.63
CA ASN A 201 -0.14 5.03 -4.00
C ASN A 201 -1.05 4.47 -2.88
N CYS A 202 -1.46 3.21 -3.01
CA CYS A 202 -2.29 2.50 -2.03
C CYS A 202 -1.72 2.60 -0.60
N ASP A 203 -0.41 2.42 -0.46
CA ASP A 203 0.28 2.45 0.82
C ASP A 203 0.32 3.84 1.45
N HIS A 204 0.68 4.85 0.65
CA HIS A 204 0.71 6.21 1.15
C HIS A 204 -0.66 6.63 1.67
N VAL A 205 -1.71 6.35 0.90
CA VAL A 205 -3.08 6.68 1.30
C VAL A 205 -3.50 5.89 2.54
N ALA A 206 -3.22 4.58 2.61
CA ALA A 206 -3.48 3.80 3.81
C ALA A 206 -2.84 4.44 5.06
N ARG A 207 -1.57 4.87 4.96
CA ARG A 207 -0.87 5.52 6.07
C ARG A 207 -1.41 6.91 6.41
N ILE A 208 -1.88 7.69 5.44
CA ILE A 208 -2.52 8.99 5.69
C ILE A 208 -3.85 8.79 6.43
N LEU A 209 -4.66 7.82 5.99
CA LEU A 209 -5.93 7.48 6.66
C LEU A 209 -5.67 7.07 8.11
N ILE A 210 -4.72 6.17 8.36
CA ILE A 210 -4.35 5.74 9.72
C ILE A 210 -3.74 6.91 10.52
N GLY A 211 -2.89 7.72 9.90
CA GLY A 211 -2.23 8.87 10.53
C GLY A 211 -3.19 9.94 11.03
N SER A 212 -4.45 9.94 10.59
CA SER A 212 -5.48 10.83 11.13
C SER A 212 -5.83 10.54 12.60
N VAL A 213 -5.53 9.33 13.07
CA VAL A 213 -5.83 8.84 14.43
C VAL A 213 -4.62 8.24 15.16
N ASP A 214 -3.47 8.14 14.48
CA ASP A 214 -2.23 7.66 15.07
C ASP A 214 -1.07 8.62 14.78
N LEU A 215 -0.65 9.36 15.81
CA LEU A 215 0.45 10.32 15.72
C LEU A 215 1.79 9.66 15.33
N GLU A 216 2.00 8.38 15.69
CA GLU A 216 3.21 7.66 15.28
C GLU A 216 3.22 7.41 13.77
N MET A 217 2.10 6.92 13.20
CA MET A 217 1.93 6.76 11.76
C MET A 217 1.97 8.10 11.01
N GLU A 218 1.37 9.16 11.56
CA GLU A 218 1.42 10.50 10.98
C GLU A 218 2.86 10.99 10.85
N ALA A 219 3.62 10.97 11.95
CA ALA A 219 5.01 11.38 11.98
C ALA A 219 5.90 10.51 11.09
N TYR A 220 5.61 9.21 11.01
CA TYR A 220 6.26 8.30 10.07
C TYR A 220 5.99 8.71 8.62
N SER A 221 4.75 9.06 8.31
CA SER A 221 4.32 9.36 6.94
C SER A 221 4.90 10.65 6.38
N GLN A 222 5.05 11.67 7.22
CA GLN A 222 5.68 12.95 6.84
C GLN A 222 7.17 12.84 6.48
N ARG A 223 7.86 11.78 6.96
CA ARG A 223 9.33 11.64 6.83
C ARG A 223 9.76 10.57 5.82
N THR A 224 8.82 9.89 5.18
CA THR A 224 9.13 8.72 4.34
C THR A 224 9.13 9.11 2.86
N GLU A 225 10.32 9.16 2.25
CA GLU A 225 10.55 9.55 0.84
C GLU A 225 10.34 8.40 -0.18
N HIS A 226 9.41 7.48 0.16
CA HIS A 226 8.92 6.34 -0.63
C HIS A 226 9.72 5.05 -0.55
N ILE A 227 9.15 4.14 0.25
CA ILE A 227 9.50 2.74 0.37
C ILE A 227 8.20 1.98 0.00
N THR A 228 8.26 0.85 -0.68
CA THR A 228 7.10 0.08 -1.16
C THR A 228 6.16 -0.35 -0.02
N PRO A 229 4.90 -0.74 -0.29
CA PRO A 229 4.00 -1.35 0.68
C PRO A 229 4.70 -2.31 1.67
N ASN A 230 5.46 -3.27 1.13
CA ASN A 230 6.19 -4.27 1.91
C ASN A 230 7.27 -3.67 2.81
N GLY A 231 8.06 -2.73 2.28
CA GLY A 231 9.12 -2.08 3.04
C GLY A 231 8.56 -1.18 4.14
N ASN A 232 7.48 -0.43 3.88
CA ASN A 232 6.85 0.47 4.84
C ASN A 232 6.23 -0.28 6.01
N LEU A 233 5.47 -1.33 5.75
CA LEU A 233 4.90 -2.16 6.80
C LEU A 233 5.99 -2.69 7.74
N LYS A 234 7.09 -3.21 7.21
CA LYS A 234 8.22 -3.69 8.03
C LYS A 234 8.90 -2.56 8.81
N ALA A 235 9.16 -1.43 8.16
CA ALA A 235 9.82 -0.29 8.77
C ALA A 235 9.00 0.31 9.90
N PHE A 236 7.70 0.54 9.65
CA PHE A 236 6.77 1.04 10.66
C PHE A 236 6.57 0.01 11.77
N GLY A 237 6.29 -1.25 11.45
CA GLY A 237 6.10 -2.32 12.42
C GLY A 237 7.31 -2.59 13.33
N ARG A 238 8.52 -2.20 12.92
CA ARG A 238 9.72 -2.23 13.79
C ARG A 238 9.83 -0.99 14.69
N LYS A 239 9.34 0.17 14.23
CA LYS A 239 9.36 1.44 14.97
C LYS A 239 8.21 1.59 15.97
N ALA A 240 7.09 0.92 15.72
CA ALA A 240 5.88 0.99 16.52
C ALA A 240 5.71 -0.29 17.37
N PRO A 241 6.46 -0.46 18.48
CA PRO A 241 6.42 -1.69 19.28
C PRO A 241 5.06 -1.94 19.93
N ASN A 242 4.24 -0.90 20.09
CA ASN A 242 2.93 -0.98 20.73
C ASN A 242 1.85 -1.57 19.80
N TRP A 243 2.07 -1.51 18.49
CA TRP A 243 1.21 -2.16 17.50
C TRP A 243 1.40 -3.67 17.53
N GLY A 244 0.30 -4.40 17.39
CA GLY A 244 0.31 -5.83 17.15
C GLY A 244 0.78 -6.17 15.74
N VAL A 245 1.28 -7.38 15.57
CA VAL A 245 1.70 -7.95 14.29
C VAL A 245 1.04 -9.32 14.16
N MET A 246 0.30 -9.54 13.09
CA MET A 246 -0.29 -10.84 12.79
C MET A 246 0.02 -11.27 11.35
N MET A 247 0.11 -12.58 11.14
CA MET A 247 0.12 -13.18 9.82
C MET A 247 -1.32 -13.57 9.46
N LEU A 248 -1.68 -13.35 8.21
CA LEU A 248 -2.97 -13.74 7.65
C LEU A 248 -2.75 -14.99 6.80
N GLY A 249 -3.53 -16.05 7.06
CA GLY A 249 -3.42 -17.30 6.32
C GLY A 249 -2.03 -17.94 6.35
N THR A 250 -1.71 -18.68 5.29
CA THR A 250 -0.43 -19.38 5.13
C THR A 250 0.35 -18.82 3.96
N GLN A 251 1.55 -18.31 4.24
CA GLN A 251 2.40 -17.77 3.19
C GLN A 251 3.08 -18.87 2.35
N SER A 252 3.01 -18.70 1.03
CA SER A 252 3.79 -19.44 0.05
C SER A 252 5.29 -19.20 0.22
N ILE A 253 6.10 -20.05 -0.41
CA ILE A 253 7.57 -19.89 -0.39
C ILE A 253 7.96 -18.58 -1.09
N GLN A 254 7.22 -18.19 -2.13
CA GLN A 254 7.47 -16.96 -2.87
C GLN A 254 7.17 -15.73 -2.02
N GLU A 255 6.01 -15.69 -1.34
CA GLU A 255 5.67 -14.62 -0.39
C GLU A 255 6.70 -14.52 0.72
N LYS A 256 7.15 -15.64 1.30
CA LYS A 256 8.20 -15.64 2.34
C LYS A 256 9.50 -15.02 1.83
N LEU A 257 9.88 -15.33 0.59
CA LEU A 257 11.09 -14.79 -0.02
C LEU A 257 10.94 -13.28 -0.31
N LEU A 258 9.80 -12.86 -0.87
CA LEU A 258 9.50 -11.45 -1.11
C LEU A 258 9.44 -10.67 0.21
N ASN A 259 8.73 -11.18 1.20
CA ASN A 259 8.66 -10.61 2.55
C ASN A 259 10.04 -10.42 3.16
N PHE A 260 10.96 -11.38 2.97
CA PHE A 260 12.32 -11.24 3.47
C PHE A 260 13.12 -10.17 2.71
N LEU A 261 13.08 -10.19 1.38
CA LEU A 261 13.95 -9.36 0.53
C LEU A 261 13.43 -7.92 0.31
N MET A 262 12.12 -7.69 0.31
CA MET A 262 11.52 -6.40 -0.07
C MET A 262 11.53 -5.39 1.08
N ILE A 263 12.71 -4.89 1.48
CA ILE A 263 12.89 -3.90 2.55
C ILE A 263 12.83 -2.44 2.09
N PHE A 264 12.74 -2.24 0.78
CA PHE A 264 12.60 -0.94 0.13
C PHE A 264 11.23 -0.80 -0.46
#